data_AF-A0A7C1XPG4-F1
#
_entry.id   AF-A0A7C1XPG4-F1
#
_cell.length_a   1.000
_cell.length_b   1.000
_cell.length_c   1.000
_cell.angle_alpha   90.00
_cell.angle_beta   90.00
_cell.angle_gamma   90.00
#
_symmetry.space_group_name_H-M   'P 1'
#
loop_
_entity.id
_entity.type
_entity.pdbx_description
1 polymer ?
#
loop_
_entity_poly.entity_id
_entity_poly.type
_entity_poly.pdbx_seq_one_letter_code
_entity_poly.pdbx_strand_id
1 'polypeptide(L)' 'MTDIYSAFTGNIPENYDRYLGPIFFHRCAEDLAARIAAGQTQQVLEIAAGTGIATRYLRNRLPNETHI' A
#
# COMPACT_ATOMS: atom_id res chain seq x y z
N MET A 1 15.76 27.33 -0.52
CA MET A 1 16.20 26.36 -1.55
C MET A 1 15.51 25.04 -1.23
N THR A 2 14.49 24.67 -1.99
CA THR A 2 13.95 23.30 -1.91
C THR A 2 15.04 22.38 -2.43
N ASP A 3 15.50 21.48 -1.58
CA ASP A 3 16.52 20.51 -1.94
C ASP A 3 15.93 19.62 -3.05
N ILE A 4 16.50 19.69 -4.25
CA ILE A 4 16.06 18.93 -5.43
C ILE A 4 16.03 17.42 -5.17
N TYR A 5 16.77 16.91 -4.17
CA TYR A 5 16.73 15.51 -3.76
C TYR A 5 15.48 15.15 -2.94
N SER A 6 14.79 16.14 -2.37
CA SER A 6 13.49 15.95 -1.69
C SER A 6 12.29 16.09 -2.62
N ALA A 7 12.49 16.66 -3.81
CA ALA A 7 11.42 16.89 -4.77
C ALA A 7 11.03 15.57 -5.45
N PHE A 8 9.92 14.96 -4.99
CA PHE A 8 9.36 13.73 -5.54
C PHE A 8 8.66 13.99 -6.89
N THR A 9 9.45 14.27 -7.91
CA THR A 9 9.01 14.75 -9.24
C THR A 9 9.72 14.00 -10.37
N GLY A 10 9.34 14.26 -11.63
CA GLY A 10 9.91 13.55 -12.79
C GLY A 10 9.58 12.06 -12.77
N ASN A 11 10.57 11.21 -12.98
CA ASN A 11 10.41 9.75 -13.01
C ASN A 11 10.58 9.07 -11.63
N ILE A 12 10.85 9.84 -10.57
CA ILE A 12 11.03 9.29 -9.22
C ILE A 12 9.77 8.57 -8.73
N PRO A 13 8.54 9.13 -8.84
CA PRO A 13 7.32 8.44 -8.42
C PRO A 13 7.08 7.12 -9.15
N GLU A 14 7.30 7.10 -10.47
CA GLU A 14 7.12 5.90 -11.30
C GLU A 14 8.14 4.82 -10.94
N ASN A 15 9.42 5.19 -10.81
CA ASN A 15 10.48 4.24 -10.44
C ASN A 15 10.30 3.73 -9.00
N TYR A 16 9.81 4.58 -8.10
CA TYR A 16 9.44 4.17 -6.75
C TYR A 16 8.32 3.14 -6.79
N ASP A 17 7.21 3.41 -7.47
CA ASP A 17 6.09 2.47 -7.56
C ASP A 17 6.48 1.16 -8.24
N ARG A 18 7.26 1.22 -9.32
CA ARG A 18 7.59 0.04 -10.12
C ARG A 18 8.66 -0.86 -9.50
N TYR A 19 9.63 -0.28 -8.80
CA TYR A 19 10.81 -1.03 -8.34
C TYR A 19 10.95 -1.06 -6.82
N LEU A 20 11.02 0.10 -6.16
CA LEU A 20 11.31 0.17 -4.72
C LEU A 20 10.10 -0.18 -3.86
N GLY A 21 8.91 0.26 -4.24
CA GLY A 21 7.65 0.03 -3.56
C GLY A 21 7.41 -1.47 -3.32
N PRO A 22 7.48 -2.33 -4.35
CA PRO A 22 7.34 -3.78 -4.19
C PRO A 22 8.32 -4.37 -3.17
N ILE A 23 9.59 -3.95 -3.22
CA ILE A 23 10.63 -4.45 -2.32
C ILE A 23 10.33 -4.06 -0.87
N PHE A 24 9.91 -2.82 -0.64
CA PHE A 24 9.65 -2.31 0.71
C PHE A 24 8.33 -2.80 1.29
N PHE A 25 7.27 -2.91 0.48
CA PHE A 25 5.91 -3.03 1.01
C PHE A 25 5.22 -4.36 0.73
N HIS A 26 5.61 -5.17 -0.27
CA HIS A 26 4.86 -6.41 -0.57
C HIS A 26 4.75 -7.35 0.62
N ARG A 27 5.88 -7.66 1.27
CA ARG A 27 5.89 -8.60 2.39
C ARG A 27 5.12 -8.08 3.60
N CYS A 28 5.26 -6.79 3.90
CA CYS A 28 4.54 -6.14 4.99
C CYS A 28 3.03 -6.07 4.71
N ALA A 29 2.65 -5.75 3.47
CA ALA A 29 1.26 -5.70 3.03
C ALA A 29 0.58 -7.07 3.09
N GLU A 30 1.27 -8.13 2.65
CA GLU A 30 0.79 -9.50 2.72
C GLU A 30 0.53 -9.95 4.16
N ASP A 31 1.51 -9.75 5.06
CA ASP A 31 1.39 -10.09 6.47
C ASP A 31 0.27 -9.29 7.17
N LEU A 32 0.19 -7.98 6.90
CA LEU A 32 -0.87 -7.13 7.46
C LEU A 32 -2.25 -7.56 6.98
N ALA A 33 -2.42 -7.83 5.68
CA ALA A 33 -3.69 -8.27 5.11
C ALA A 33 -4.14 -9.62 5.69
N ALA A 34 -3.21 -10.56 5.92
CA ALA A 34 -3.51 -11.83 6.56
C ALA A 34 -4.03 -11.66 7.99
N ARG A 35 -3.42 -10.76 8.77
CA ARG A 35 -3.85 -10.48 10.15
C ARG A 35 -5.21 -9.79 10.21
N ILE A 36 -5.46 -8.82 9.33
CA ILE A 36 -6.74 -8.09 9.29
C ILE A 36 -7.88 -9.04 8.86
N ALA A 37 -7.63 -9.92 7.88
CA ALA A 37 -8.62 -10.89 7.42
C ALA A 37 -8.98 -11.96 8.46
N ALA A 38 -8.09 -12.22 9.44
CA ALA A 38 -8.40 -13.12 10.55
C ALA A 38 -9.39 -12.50 11.56
N GLY A 39 -9.47 -11.17 11.62
CA GLY A 39 -10.56 -10.47 12.31
C GLY A 39 -11.73 -10.29 11.36
N GLN A 40 -12.98 -10.43 11.83
CA GLN A 40 -14.20 -10.23 11.03
C GLN A 40 -14.42 -8.75 10.66
N THR A 41 -13.43 -8.13 10.02
CA THR A 41 -13.33 -6.71 9.72
C THR A 41 -14.28 -6.36 8.57
N GLN A 42 -15.25 -5.47 8.84
CA GLN A 42 -16.22 -5.02 7.83
C GLN A 42 -15.80 -3.73 7.13
N GLN A 43 -14.94 -2.92 7.75
CA GLN A 43 -14.49 -1.64 7.20
C GLN A 43 -13.01 -1.42 7.50
N VAL A 44 -12.25 -0.98 6.48
CA VAL A 44 -10.82 -0.67 6.59
C VAL A 44 -10.58 0.72 6.01
N LEU A 45 -9.75 1.52 6.67
CA LEU A 45 -9.26 2.79 6.14
C LEU A 45 -7.74 2.75 6.09
N GLU A 46 -7.18 2.89 4.89
CA GLU A 46 -5.74 3.08 4.70
C GLU A 46 -5.41 4.57 4.54
N ILE A 47 -4.69 5.11 5.52
CA ILE A 47 -4.17 6.48 5.43
C ILE A 47 -2.83 6.49 4.69
N ALA A 48 -2.58 7.56 3.94
CA ALA A 48 -1.35 7.70 3.14
C ALA A 48 -1.10 6.49 2.22
N ALA A 49 -2.15 5.98 1.56
CA ALA A 49 -2.12 4.75 0.78
C ALA A 49 -1.07 4.73 -0.37
N GLY A 50 -0.56 5.89 -0.76
CA GLY A 50 0.59 6.00 -1.66
C GLY A 50 0.37 5.23 -2.97
N THR A 51 1.24 4.26 -3.24
CA THR A 51 1.19 3.38 -4.43
C THR A 51 -0.01 2.42 -4.44
N GLY A 52 -0.74 2.29 -3.34
CA GLY A 52 -1.88 1.38 -3.18
C GLY A 52 -1.47 -0.09 -3.08
N ILE A 53 -0.20 -0.38 -2.80
CA ILE A 53 0.29 -1.76 -2.63
C ILE A 53 -0.49 -2.46 -1.52
N ALA A 54 -0.54 -1.89 -0.32
CA ALA A 54 -1.23 -2.51 0.80
C ALA A 54 -2.74 -2.60 0.55
N THR A 55 -3.36 -1.57 -0.02
CA THR A 55 -4.79 -1.58 -0.41
C THR A 55 -5.11 -2.77 -1.30
N ARG A 56 -4.24 -3.08 -2.28
CA ARG A 56 -4.45 -4.21 -3.20
C ARG A 56 -4.36 -5.56 -2.48
N TYR A 57 -3.40 -5.75 -1.57
CA TYR A 57 -3.33 -6.97 -0.78
C TYR A 57 -4.55 -7.13 0.13
N LEU A 58 -4.97 -6.05 0.79
CA LEU A 58 -6.15 -6.05 1.65
C LEU A 58 -7.41 -6.40 0.85
N ARG A 59 -7.69 -5.69 -0.25
CA ARG A 59 -8.84 -5.96 -1.12
C ARG A 59 -8.84 -7.39 -1.66
N ASN A 60 -7.68 -7.94 -2.00
CA ASN A 60 -7.59 -9.31 -2.53
C ASN A 60 -7.76 -10.40 -1.45
N ARG A 61 -7.55 -10.06 -0.17
CA ARG A 61 -7.56 -11.02 0.93
C ARG A 61 -8.84 -10.98 1.75
N LEU A 62 -9.46 -9.81 1.87
CA LEU A 62 -10.68 -9.59 2.64
C LEU A 62 -11.91 -10.09 1.87
N PRO A 63 -13.01 -10.42 2.58
CA PRO A 63 -14.30 -10.70 1.94
C PRO A 63 -14.73 -9.55 1.03
N ASN A 64 -15.48 -9.87 -0.03
CA ASN A 64 -15.95 -8.87 -1.00
C ASN A 64 -16.91 -7.84 -0.38
N GLU A 65 -17.55 -8.19 0.73
CA GLU A 65 -18.45 -7.33 1.48
C GLU A 65 -17.70 -6.33 2.39
N THR A 66 -16.40 -6.53 2.60
CA THR A 66 -15.59 -5.60 3.39
C THR A 66 -15.38 -4.30 2.60
N HIS A 67 -15.78 -3.18 3.18
CA HIS A 67 -15.54 -1.86 2.63
C HIS A 67 -14.09 -1.44 2.90
N ILE A 68 -13.35 -1.12 1.85
CA ILE A 68 -11.96 -0.64 1.92
C ILE A 68 -11.76 0.58 1.04
#